data_AF-M0MCT4-F1
#
_entry.id   AF-M0MCT4-F1
#
_cell.length_a   1.000
_cell.length_b   1.000
_cell.length_c   1.000
_cell.angle_alpha   90.00
_cell.angle_beta   90.00
_cell.angle_gamma   90.00
#
_symmetry.space_group_name_H-M   'P 1'
#
loop_
_entity.id
_entity.type
_entity.pdbx_description
1 polymer ?
#
loop_
_entity_poly.entity_id
_entity_poly.type
_entity_poly.pdbx_seq_one_letter_code
_entity_poly.pdbx_strand_id
1 'polypeptide(L)'
;MGVYKTLDEVPDRYRFYQHAAAYDGRDVWDEYLETHLWERGSSDKFKKDTRLVERRWKAHMDDRGRHHALATPEDVNAWFESLLDQLALWSAYTPYWVRIEDFYRWLQWHTDHPHTYHPVLMAAAEYDAASKVWAEKIRGKPTGGST
;
A
#
# COMPACT_ATOMS: atom_id res chain seq x y z
N MET A 1 -4.95 -13.43 1.19
CA MET A 1 -5.97 -12.62 1.89
C MET A 1 -5.67 -12.72 3.36
N GLY A 2 -5.52 -11.59 4.05
CA GLY A 2 -5.22 -11.58 5.49
C GLY A 2 -6.36 -12.20 6.29
N VAL A 3 -6.03 -12.74 7.47
CA VAL A 3 -7.01 -13.38 8.38
C VAL A 3 -8.05 -12.38 8.88
N TYR A 4 -7.67 -11.11 8.97
CA TYR A 4 -8.49 -10.01 9.48
C TYR A 4 -9.04 -9.16 8.33
N LYS A 5 -10.31 -8.78 8.40
CA LYS A 5 -10.99 -7.93 7.40
C LYS A 5 -11.00 -6.48 7.84
N THR A 6 -10.98 -6.23 9.14
CA THR A 6 -10.97 -4.91 9.75
C THR A 6 -9.81 -4.73 10.71
N LEU A 7 -9.42 -3.48 11.00
CA LEU A 7 -8.35 -3.23 11.99
C LEU A 7 -8.79 -3.60 13.42
N ASP A 8 -10.07 -3.46 13.74
CA ASP A 8 -10.62 -3.80 15.05
C ASP A 8 -10.60 -5.31 15.33
N GLU A 9 -10.66 -6.13 14.29
CA GLU A 9 -10.49 -7.58 14.40
C GLU A 9 -9.04 -8.00 14.68
N VAL A 10 -8.06 -7.12 14.46
CA VAL A 10 -6.63 -7.43 14.66
C VAL A 10 -6.31 -7.39 16.16
N PRO A 11 -5.94 -8.54 16.77
CA PRO A 11 -5.47 -8.57 18.15
C PRO A 11 -4.30 -7.62 18.35
N ASP A 12 -4.28 -6.96 19.50
CA ASP A 12 -3.35 -5.86 19.77
C ASP A 12 -1.88 -6.20 19.51
N ARG A 13 -1.45 -7.41 19.92
CA ARG A 13 -0.10 -7.95 19.69
C ARG A 13 0.34 -8.07 18.23
N TYR A 14 -0.60 -8.03 17.29
CA TYR A 14 -0.34 -8.11 15.85
C TYR A 14 -0.47 -6.74 15.16
N ARG A 15 -0.88 -5.69 15.88
CA ARG A 15 -1.01 -4.35 15.32
C ARG A 15 0.37 -3.76 15.04
N PHE A 16 0.52 -3.11 13.89
CA PHE A 16 1.81 -2.64 13.39
C PHE A 16 2.56 -1.71 14.34
N TYR A 17 1.87 -0.92 15.16
CA TYR A 17 2.55 -0.04 16.11
C TYR A 17 3.42 -0.81 17.12
N GLN A 18 3.09 -2.07 17.43
CA GLN A 18 3.90 -2.94 18.30
C GLN A 18 5.26 -3.30 17.68
N HIS A 19 5.41 -3.11 16.37
CA HIS A 19 6.62 -3.41 15.62
C HIS A 19 7.41 -2.14 15.23
N ALA A 20 6.98 -0.95 15.66
CA ALA A 20 7.60 0.32 15.26
C ALA A 20 9.12 0.37 15.48
N ALA A 21 9.60 -0.15 16.61
CA ALA A 21 11.03 -0.21 16.92
C ALA A 21 11.84 -1.06 15.93
N ALA A 22 11.24 -2.09 15.33
CA ALA A 22 11.92 -2.95 14.35
C ALA A 22 12.11 -2.28 12.97
N TYR A 23 11.49 -1.12 12.78
CA TYR A 23 11.51 -0.32 11.56
C TYR A 23 12.28 0.99 11.72
N ASP A 24 12.75 1.32 12.92
CA ASP A 24 13.51 2.54 13.16
C ASP A 24 14.81 2.57 12.34
N GLY A 25 15.06 3.69 11.68
CA GLY A 25 16.21 3.89 10.79
C GLY A 25 16.25 3.03 9.52
N ARG A 26 15.23 2.21 9.23
CA ARG A 26 15.22 1.34 8.05
C ARG A 26 14.51 1.97 6.86
N ASP A 27 15.10 1.84 5.68
CA ASP A 27 14.41 2.16 4.43
C ASP A 27 13.81 0.90 3.79
N VAL A 28 12.72 0.42 4.36
CA VAL A 28 12.04 -0.81 3.89
C VAL A 28 11.49 -0.68 2.48
N TRP A 29 11.23 0.56 2.03
CA TRP A 29 10.78 0.74 0.67
C TRP A 29 11.94 0.47 -0.29
N ASP A 30 13.14 0.97 0.02
CA ASP A 30 14.34 0.67 -0.77
C ASP A 30 14.66 -0.83 -0.77
N GLU A 31 14.54 -1.50 0.40
CA GLU A 31 14.65 -2.97 0.50
C GLU A 31 13.67 -3.69 -0.45
N TYR A 32 12.40 -3.29 -0.47
CA TYR A 32 11.38 -3.80 -1.42
C TYR A 32 11.80 -3.57 -2.87
N LEU A 33 12.34 -2.40 -3.17
CA LEU A 33 12.71 -2.08 -4.54
C LEU A 33 13.89 -2.96 -5.00
N GLU A 34 14.93 -3.11 -4.17
CA GLU A 34 16.15 -3.89 -4.44
C GLU A 34 15.86 -5.37 -4.63
N THR A 35 15.12 -5.94 -3.68
CA THR A 35 14.97 -7.39 -3.54
C THR A 35 13.80 -7.96 -4.33
N HIS A 36 12.88 -7.11 -4.80
CA HIS A 36 11.64 -7.58 -5.39
C HIS A 36 11.27 -6.85 -6.68
N LEU A 37 11.26 -5.52 -6.65
CA LEU A 37 10.63 -4.80 -7.74
C LEU A 37 11.52 -4.68 -8.96
N TRP A 38 12.79 -4.29 -8.78
CA TRP A 38 13.68 -4.05 -9.91
C TRP A 38 14.08 -5.33 -10.66
N GLU A 39 13.99 -6.49 -10.01
CA GLU A 39 14.14 -7.79 -10.67
C GLU A 39 13.06 -8.05 -11.74
N ARG A 40 11.86 -7.47 -11.57
CA ARG A 40 10.70 -7.72 -12.45
C ARG A 40 10.56 -6.72 -13.59
N GLY A 41 11.22 -5.57 -13.49
CA GLY A 41 11.13 -4.51 -14.49
C GLY A 41 11.91 -3.27 -14.06
N SER A 42 12.79 -2.78 -14.94
CA SER A 42 13.81 -1.81 -14.55
C SER A 42 13.99 -0.65 -15.51
N SER A 43 13.02 -0.38 -16.40
CA SER A 43 13.09 0.77 -17.31
C SER A 43 13.18 2.09 -16.54
N ASP A 44 13.91 3.06 -17.09
CA ASP A 44 14.16 4.34 -16.39
C ASP A 44 12.88 5.09 -16.07
N LYS A 45 11.91 5.08 -17.00
CA LYS A 45 10.59 5.66 -16.77
C LYS A 45 9.89 5.00 -15.58
N PHE A 46 9.91 3.66 -15.53
CA PHE A 46 9.29 2.91 -14.46
C PHE A 46 9.95 3.18 -13.10
N LYS A 47 11.29 3.24 -13.06
CA LYS A 47 12.05 3.60 -11.85
C LYS A 47 11.70 5.01 -11.38
N LYS A 48 11.68 5.97 -12.30
CA LYS A 48 11.33 7.38 -11.99
C LYS A 48 9.91 7.50 -11.42
N ASP A 49 8.94 6.88 -12.07
CA ASP A 49 7.54 6.91 -11.64
C ASP A 49 7.38 6.23 -10.26
N THR A 50 8.11 5.13 -10.02
CA THR A 50 8.12 4.43 -8.73
C THR A 50 8.73 5.27 -7.60
N ARG A 51 9.88 5.92 -7.85
CA ARG A 51 10.50 6.83 -6.88
C ARG A 51 9.62 8.06 -6.59
N LEU A 52 8.78 8.48 -7.52
CA LEU A 52 7.79 9.54 -7.24
C LEU A 52 6.71 9.06 -6.26
N VAL A 53 6.18 7.85 -6.46
CA VAL A 53 5.20 7.25 -5.53
C VAL A 53 5.82 7.07 -4.15
N GLU A 54 7.03 6.54 -4.09
CA GLU A 54 7.78 6.39 -2.84
C GLU A 54 7.87 7.70 -2.05
N ARG A 55 8.38 8.78 -2.67
CA ARG A 55 8.54 10.06 -1.98
C ARG A 55 7.22 10.60 -1.45
N ARG A 56 6.15 10.51 -2.26
CA ARG A 56 4.81 10.97 -1.86
C ARG A 56 4.23 10.13 -0.73
N TRP A 57 4.42 8.82 -0.76
CA TRP A 57 3.96 7.92 0.29
C TRP A 57 4.72 8.13 1.60
N LYS A 58 6.05 8.19 1.55
CA LYS A 58 6.88 8.47 2.72
C LYS A 58 6.53 9.79 3.38
N ALA A 59 6.40 10.87 2.59
CA ALA A 59 5.98 12.18 3.11
C ALA A 59 4.61 12.12 3.80
N HIS A 60 3.62 11.48 3.17
CA HIS A 60 2.28 11.31 3.75
C HIS A 60 2.28 10.59 5.10
N MET A 61 3.14 9.58 5.24
CA MET A 61 3.26 8.77 6.45
C MET A 61 4.09 9.49 7.54
N ASP A 62 5.14 10.21 7.14
CA ASP A 62 5.96 11.04 8.02
C ASP A 62 5.17 12.19 8.64
N ASP A 63 4.30 12.85 7.87
CA ASP A 63 3.34 13.87 8.35
C ASP A 63 2.42 13.35 9.47
N ARG A 64 2.30 12.02 9.61
CA ARG A 64 1.49 11.32 10.63
C ARG A 64 2.35 10.69 11.73
N GLY A 65 3.66 10.88 11.69
CA GLY A 65 4.61 10.30 12.64
C GLY A 65 4.65 8.76 12.61
N ARG A 66 4.38 8.15 11.45
CA ARG A 66 4.39 6.69 11.28
C ARG A 66 5.33 6.26 10.17
N HIS A 67 6.05 5.17 10.41
CA HIS A 67 6.88 4.55 9.39
C HIS A 67 6.04 4.06 8.20
N HIS A 68 6.53 4.21 6.97
CA HIS A 68 5.77 3.95 5.73
C HIS A 68 5.33 2.50 5.53
N ALA A 69 5.95 1.55 6.24
CA ALA A 69 5.55 0.14 6.29
C ALA A 69 4.44 -0.16 7.32
N LEU A 70 4.11 0.78 8.20
CA LEU A 70 3.21 0.57 9.35
C LEU A 70 1.90 1.35 9.22
N ALA A 71 1.46 1.63 8.00
CA ALA A 71 0.23 2.36 7.78
C ALA A 71 -0.98 1.60 8.34
N THR A 72 -1.90 2.38 8.89
CA THR A 72 -3.26 1.91 9.20
C THR A 72 -4.13 1.98 7.94
N PRO A 73 -5.28 1.28 7.91
CA PRO A 73 -6.26 1.45 6.83
C PRO A 73 -6.73 2.90 6.67
N GLU A 74 -6.88 3.64 7.78
CA GLU A 74 -7.25 5.06 7.79
C GLU A 74 -6.19 5.93 7.09
N ASP A 75 -4.89 5.67 7.34
CA ASP A 75 -3.79 6.38 6.67
C ASP A 75 -3.83 6.19 5.15
N VAL A 76 -4.13 4.96 4.72
CA VAL A 76 -4.25 4.65 3.30
C VAL A 76 -5.46 5.37 2.71
N ASN A 77 -6.59 5.38 3.40
CA ASN A 77 -7.77 6.11 2.92
C ASN A 77 -7.50 7.61 2.79
N ALA A 78 -6.95 8.24 3.83
CA ALA A 78 -6.61 9.66 3.81
C ALA A 78 -5.62 10.01 2.68
N TRP A 79 -4.72 9.08 2.34
CA TRP A 79 -3.84 9.27 1.20
C TRP A 79 -4.61 9.33 -0.12
N PHE A 80 -5.52 8.39 -0.34
CA PHE A 80 -6.34 8.38 -1.55
C PHE A 80 -7.32 9.54 -1.61
N GLU A 81 -7.85 10.02 -0.48
CA GLU A 81 -8.63 11.27 -0.44
C GLU A 81 -7.81 12.43 -1.01
N SER A 82 -6.61 12.66 -0.45
CA SER A 82 -5.74 13.74 -0.93
C SER A 82 -5.31 13.61 -2.38
N LEU A 83 -5.14 12.38 -2.89
CA LEU A 83 -4.82 12.12 -4.29
C LEU A 83 -6.02 12.43 -5.19
N LEU A 84 -7.24 12.06 -4.78
CA LEU A 84 -8.46 12.27 -5.56
C LEU A 84 -8.88 13.74 -5.62
N ASP A 85 -8.48 14.55 -4.63
CA ASP A 85 -8.65 16.01 -4.69
C ASP A 85 -7.81 16.67 -5.78
N GLN A 86 -6.73 16.00 -6.21
CA GLN A 86 -5.73 16.56 -7.12
C GLN A 86 -5.68 15.86 -8.48
N LEU A 87 -6.11 14.61 -8.55
CA LEU A 87 -5.89 13.71 -9.68
C LEU A 87 -7.20 13.04 -10.10
N ALA A 88 -7.30 12.72 -11.39
CA ALA A 88 -8.36 11.83 -11.87
C ALA A 88 -8.21 10.42 -11.25
N LEU A 89 -9.34 9.73 -11.09
CA LEU A 89 -9.41 8.38 -10.51
C LEU A 89 -8.40 7.40 -11.12
N TRP A 90 -8.28 7.39 -12.46
CA TRP A 90 -7.31 6.56 -13.17
C TRP A 90 -5.86 6.87 -12.80
N SER A 91 -5.53 8.16 -12.66
CA SER A 91 -4.19 8.62 -12.26
C SER A 91 -3.88 8.36 -10.79
N ALA A 92 -4.89 8.25 -9.92
CA ALA A 92 -4.73 7.76 -8.56
C ALA A 92 -4.55 6.23 -8.53
N TYR A 93 -5.28 5.50 -9.37
CA TYR A 93 -5.21 4.04 -9.45
C TYR A 93 -3.87 3.53 -10.01
N THR A 94 -3.55 3.87 -11.26
CA THR A 94 -2.50 3.16 -12.03
C THR A 94 -1.11 3.22 -11.36
N PRO A 95 -0.57 4.40 -11.01
CA PRO A 95 0.74 4.47 -10.37
C PRO A 95 0.68 4.27 -8.85
N TYR A 96 -0.32 4.80 -8.13
CA TYR A 96 -0.29 4.82 -6.66
C TYR A 96 -0.87 3.54 -6.06
N TRP A 97 -2.12 3.20 -6.36
CA TRP A 97 -2.77 2.00 -5.82
C TRP A 97 -1.98 0.74 -6.12
N VAL A 98 -1.65 0.51 -7.39
CA VAL A 98 -0.90 -0.69 -7.81
C VAL A 98 0.41 -0.81 -7.05
N ARG A 99 1.11 0.31 -6.85
CA ARG A 99 2.42 0.31 -6.20
C ARG A 99 2.34 0.03 -4.70
N ILE A 100 1.45 0.70 -3.96
CA ILE A 100 1.35 0.44 -2.52
C ILE A 100 0.76 -0.93 -2.23
N GLU A 101 -0.15 -1.43 -3.07
CA GLU A 101 -0.68 -2.77 -2.91
C GLU A 101 0.43 -3.81 -3.08
N ASP A 102 1.29 -3.66 -4.09
CA ASP A 102 2.43 -4.54 -4.30
C ASP A 102 3.45 -4.48 -3.15
N PHE A 103 3.76 -3.28 -2.65
CA PHE A 103 4.62 -3.08 -1.49
C PHE A 103 4.10 -3.82 -0.25
N TYR A 104 2.84 -3.65 0.12
CA TYR A 104 2.25 -4.32 1.28
C TYR A 104 2.05 -5.83 1.09
N ARG A 105 1.90 -6.28 -0.16
CA ARG A 105 1.91 -7.70 -0.51
C ARG A 105 3.30 -8.31 -0.30
N TRP A 106 4.36 -7.61 -0.69
CA TRP A 106 5.73 -8.03 -0.43
C TRP A 106 6.00 -8.11 1.08
N LEU A 107 5.60 -7.10 1.85
CA LEU A 107 5.74 -7.10 3.32
C LEU A 107 5.09 -8.33 3.98
N GLN A 108 3.94 -8.79 3.49
CA GLN A 108 3.27 -9.99 4.04
C GLN A 108 3.96 -11.31 3.72
N TRP A 109 4.67 -11.37 2.59
CA TRP A 109 5.30 -12.60 2.13
C TRP A 109 6.75 -12.71 2.57
N HIS A 110 7.42 -11.57 2.78
CA HIS A 110 8.82 -11.52 3.18
C HIS A 110 9.00 -11.91 4.66
N THR A 111 9.94 -12.81 4.94
CA THR A 111 10.12 -13.41 6.28
C THR A 111 10.55 -12.41 7.35
N ASP A 112 11.18 -11.31 6.93
CA ASP A 112 11.77 -10.31 7.84
C ASP A 112 10.76 -9.24 8.30
N HIS A 113 9.49 -9.43 7.96
CA HIS A 113 8.42 -8.48 8.24
C HIS A 113 7.25 -9.18 8.95
N PRO A 114 6.83 -8.70 10.13
CA PRO A 114 5.76 -9.32 10.92
C PRO A 114 4.36 -8.96 10.41
N HIS A 115 4.19 -8.72 9.10
CA HIS A 115 2.93 -8.24 8.53
C HIS A 115 1.91 -9.37 8.43
N THR A 116 0.87 -9.30 9.28
CA THR A 116 -0.22 -10.31 9.32
C THR A 116 -1.51 -9.83 8.64
N TYR A 117 -1.60 -8.56 8.26
CA TYR A 117 -2.76 -7.97 7.59
C TYR A 117 -2.37 -6.98 6.49
N HIS A 118 -3.34 -6.60 5.65
CA HIS A 118 -3.13 -5.76 4.47
C HIS A 118 -3.86 -4.41 4.62
N PRO A 119 -3.19 -3.33 5.06
CA PRO A 119 -3.87 -2.07 5.31
C PRO A 119 -4.53 -1.49 4.06
N VAL A 120 -3.93 -1.67 2.88
CA VAL A 120 -4.52 -1.22 1.61
C VAL A 120 -5.84 -1.93 1.26
N LEU A 121 -5.91 -3.25 1.47
CA LEU A 121 -7.14 -4.00 1.18
C LEU A 121 -8.22 -3.77 2.25
N MET A 122 -7.81 -3.62 3.51
CA MET A 122 -8.72 -3.19 4.59
C MET A 122 -9.28 -1.80 4.30
N ALA A 123 -8.45 -0.87 3.84
CA ALA A 123 -8.89 0.47 3.50
C ALA A 123 -9.98 0.46 2.40
N ALA A 124 -9.80 -0.35 1.35
CA ALA A 124 -10.82 -0.51 0.31
C ALA A 124 -12.12 -1.15 0.80
N ALA A 125 -12.06 -1.98 1.85
CA ALA A 125 -13.24 -2.62 2.42
C ALA A 125 -13.99 -1.69 3.38
N GLU A 126 -13.28 -0.80 4.07
CA GLU A 126 -13.83 0.02 5.17
C GLU A 126 -14.12 1.48 4.79
N TYR A 127 -13.41 2.06 3.82
CA TYR A 127 -13.44 3.50 3.56
C TYR A 127 -13.72 3.85 2.10
N ASP A 128 -14.41 4.98 1.92
CA ASP A 128 -14.95 5.41 0.64
C ASP A 128 -13.90 5.72 -0.43
N ALA A 129 -12.85 6.50 -0.12
CA ALA A 129 -11.90 6.95 -1.14
C ALA A 129 -11.04 5.78 -1.63
N ALA A 130 -10.51 4.97 -0.72
CA ALA A 130 -9.80 3.75 -1.06
C ALA A 130 -10.70 2.77 -1.84
N SER A 131 -11.98 2.63 -1.44
CA SER A 131 -12.95 1.78 -2.15
C SER A 131 -13.20 2.26 -3.58
N LYS A 132 -13.33 3.58 -3.81
CA LYS A 132 -13.48 4.17 -5.15
C LYS A 132 -12.29 3.86 -6.05
N VAL A 133 -11.07 4.02 -5.56
CA VAL A 133 -9.84 3.72 -6.33
C VAL A 133 -9.74 2.21 -6.61
N TRP A 134 -10.09 1.37 -5.64
CA TRP A 134 -10.11 -0.09 -5.83
C TRP A 134 -11.20 -0.55 -6.81
N ALA A 135 -12.37 0.09 -6.83
CA ALA A 135 -13.43 -0.24 -7.79
C ALA A 135 -12.96 -0.05 -9.24
N GLU A 136 -12.06 0.91 -9.51
CA GLU A 136 -11.44 1.09 -10.84
C GLU A 136 -10.64 -0.14 -11.27
N LYS A 137 -9.92 -0.78 -10.33
CA LYS A 137 -9.23 -2.06 -10.55
C LYS A 137 -10.19 -3.17 -10.97
N ILE A 138 -11.36 -3.24 -10.33
CA ILE A 138 -12.37 -4.27 -10.60
C ILE A 138 -13.01 -4.03 -11.96
N ARG A 139 -13.35 -2.78 -12.29
CA ARG A 139 -13.92 -2.40 -13.59
C ARG A 139 -12.96 -2.68 -14.75
N GLY A 140 -11.66 -2.52 -14.54
CA GLY A 140 -10.62 -2.82 -15.53
C GLY A 140 -10.27 -4.31 -15.67
N LYS A 141 -10.72 -5.21 -14.78
CA LYS A 141 -10.58 -6.66 -14.99
C LYS A 141 -11.69 -7.12 -15.94
N PRO A 142 -11.39 -7.75 -17.09
CA PRO A 142 -12.43 -8.43 -17.83
C PRO A 142 -13.02 -9.48 -16.89
N THR A 143 -14.32 -9.38 -16.62
CA THR A 143 -15.07 -10.47 -15.99
C THR A 143 -14.82 -11.69 -16.85
N GLY A 144 -14.13 -12.69 -16.31
CA GLY A 144 -13.91 -13.95 -17.00
C GLY A 144 -15.26 -14.47 -17.46
N GLY A 145 -15.53 -14.32 -18.77
CA GLY A 145 -16.69 -14.88 -19.42
C GLY A 145 -16.54 -16.38 -19.34
N SER A 146 -17.50 -17.02 -18.67
CA SER A 146 -17.78 -18.42 -18.88
C SER A 146 -17.97 -18.68 -20.36
N THR A 147 -17.12 -19.51 -20.93
CA THR A 147 -17.49 -20.45 -22.01
C THR A 147 -16.58 -21.66 -21.93
#